data_AF-A0A529LTP7-F1
#
_entry.id   AF-A0A529LTP7-F1
#
_cell.length_a   1.000
_cell.length_b   1.000
_cell.length_c   1.000
_cell.angle_alpha   90.00
_cell.angle_beta   90.00
_cell.angle_gamma   90.00
#
_symmetry.space_group_name_H-M   'P 1'
#
loop_
_entity.id
_entity.type
_entity.pdbx_description
1 polymer ?
#
loop_
_entity_poly.entity_id
_entity_poly.type
_entity_poly.pdbx_seq_one_letter_code
_entity_poly.pdbx_strand_id
1 'polypeptide(L)'
;VVNCAGVLQDSARENTRNVHATGASALFAACERAGVRRVIHFSAVGVDREQPSAFSASKLAGDHALMERDLNWLILRPSVVLGRPA
;
A
#
# COMPACT_ATOMS: atom_id res chain seq x y z
N VAL A 1 -7.40 -2.76 10.79
CA VAL A 1 -6.12 -2.04 10.58
C VAL A 1 -6.27 -1.06 9.43
N VAL A 2 -5.70 0.13 9.55
CA VAL A 2 -5.62 1.10 8.46
C VAL A 2 -4.14 1.27 8.11
N ASN A 3 -3.75 0.90 6.89
CA ASN A 3 -2.39 1.04 6.40
C ASN A 3 -2.26 2.30 5.52
N CYS A 4 -1.64 3.33 6.08
CA CYS A 4 -1.31 4.58 5.41
C CYS A 4 0.20 4.79 5.27
N ALA A 5 1.03 3.76 5.47
CA ALA A 5 2.46 3.87 5.30
C ALA A 5 2.82 4.05 3.82
N GLY A 6 3.73 4.98 3.53
CA GLY A 6 4.19 5.24 2.17
C GLY A 6 5.39 6.17 2.13
N VAL A 7 6.21 6.03 1.10
CA VAL A 7 7.35 6.90 0.77
C VAL A 7 7.26 7.26 -0.71
N LEU A 8 7.72 8.45 -1.10
CA LEU A 8 7.51 8.93 -2.48
C LEU A 8 8.52 8.39 -3.47
N GLN A 9 9.76 8.18 -3.03
CA GLN A 9 10.87 7.67 -3.84
C GLN A 9 11.88 6.95 -2.94
N ASP A 10 12.79 6.20 -3.56
CA ASP A 10 13.91 5.60 -2.85
C ASP A 10 14.89 6.69 -2.37
N SER A 11 15.49 6.47 -1.21
CA SER A 11 16.52 7.32 -0.63
C SER A 11 17.52 6.47 0.18
N ALA A 12 18.52 7.10 0.78
CA ALA A 12 19.46 6.39 1.65
C ALA A 12 18.79 5.70 2.86
N ARG A 13 17.59 6.15 3.25
CA ARG A 13 16.83 5.63 4.40
C ARG A 13 15.52 4.96 4.01
N GLU A 14 15.03 5.19 2.79
CA GLU A 14 13.71 4.77 2.36
C GLU A 14 13.80 3.87 1.14
N ASN A 15 12.95 2.85 1.12
CA ASN A 15 12.84 1.95 -0.01
C ASN A 15 11.36 1.71 -0.31
N THR A 16 10.91 2.18 -1.47
CA THR A 16 9.52 2.11 -1.95
C THR A 16 9.01 0.67 -1.99
N ARG A 17 9.79 -0.28 -2.49
CA ARG A 17 9.40 -1.71 -2.51
C ARG A 17 9.19 -2.26 -1.10
N ASN A 18 10.10 -1.96 -0.18
CA ASN A 18 10.00 -2.44 1.20
C ASN A 18 8.77 -1.87 1.91
N VAL A 19 8.46 -0.58 1.71
CA VAL A 19 7.30 0.04 2.38
C VAL A 19 5.99 -0.37 1.71
N HIS A 20 5.91 -0.30 0.37
CA HIS A 20 4.64 -0.47 -0.34
C HIS A 20 4.26 -1.93 -0.59
N ALA A 21 5.23 -2.83 -0.72
CA ALA A 21 4.96 -4.24 -1.02
C ALA A 21 5.35 -5.16 0.14
N THR A 22 6.64 -5.26 0.48
CA THR A 22 7.13 -6.26 1.46
C THR A 22 6.54 -6.02 2.85
N GLY A 23 6.61 -4.79 3.35
CA GLY A 23 6.09 -4.41 4.66
C GLY A 23 4.56 -4.46 4.71
N ALA A 24 3.89 -4.03 3.64
CA ALA A 24 2.44 -4.14 3.53
C ALA A 24 1.98 -5.61 3.56
N SER A 25 2.60 -6.49 2.78
CA SER A 25 2.33 -7.93 2.77
C SER A 25 2.54 -8.57 4.15
N ALA A 26 3.64 -8.22 4.83
CA ALA A 26 3.90 -8.69 6.19
C ALA A 26 2.83 -8.24 7.20
N LEU A 27 2.36 -6.98 7.09
CA LEU A 27 1.27 -6.45 7.89
C LEU A 27 -0.05 -7.21 7.64
N PHE A 28 -0.38 -7.48 6.38
CA PHE A 28 -1.62 -8.19 6.03
C PHE A 28 -1.60 -9.64 6.53
N ALA A 29 -0.49 -10.34 6.34
CA ALA A 29 -0.31 -11.68 6.89
C ALA A 29 -0.39 -11.68 8.43
N ALA A 30 0.11 -10.63 9.10
CA ALA A 30 -0.04 -10.48 10.54
C ALA A 30 -1.50 -10.24 10.95
N CYS A 31 -2.28 -9.50 10.14
CA CYS A 31 -3.71 -9.33 10.38
C CYS A 31 -4.46 -10.66 10.35
N GLU A 32 -4.16 -11.53 9.36
CA GLU A 32 -4.73 -12.88 9.28
C GLU A 32 -4.42 -13.69 10.55
N ARG A 33 -3.14 -13.75 10.96
CA ARG A 33 -2.71 -14.49 12.16
C ARG A 33 -3.32 -13.94 13.45
N ALA A 34 -3.53 -12.63 13.53
CA ALA A 34 -4.09 -11.98 14.71
C ALA A 34 -5.63 -11.97 14.73
N GLY A 35 -6.30 -12.53 13.71
CA GLY A 35 -7.76 -12.49 13.60
C GLY A 35 -8.34 -11.11 13.27
N VAL A 36 -7.50 -10.16 12.85
CA VAL A 36 -7.96 -8.82 12.42
C VAL A 36 -8.49 -8.91 10.99
N ARG A 37 -9.81 -8.98 10.85
CA ARG A 37 -10.45 -9.20 9.55
C ARG A 37 -10.53 -7.98 8.64
N ARG A 38 -10.65 -6.76 9.20
CA ARG A 38 -10.88 -5.55 8.38
C ARG A 38 -9.58 -4.78 8.14
N VAL A 39 -9.23 -4.58 6.86
CA VAL A 39 -8.06 -3.82 6.44
C VAL A 39 -8.45 -2.72 5.45
N ILE A 40 -8.06 -1.49 5.73
CA ILE A 40 -8.16 -0.38 4.77
C ILE A 40 -6.73 -0.04 4.36
N HIS A 41 -6.44 -0.07 3.05
CA HIS A 41 -5.11 0.21 2.52
C HIS A 41 -5.14 1.43 1.60
N PHE A 42 -4.22 2.37 1.83
CA PHE A 42 -4.01 3.50 0.95
C PHE A 42 -2.99 3.17 -0.13
N SER A 43 -3.47 3.18 -1.36
CA SER A 43 -2.69 3.07 -2.59
C SER A 43 -2.62 4.45 -3.28
N ALA A 44 -2.58 4.50 -4.60
CA ALA A 44 -2.58 5.76 -5.36
C ALA A 44 -3.40 5.63 -6.65
N VAL A 45 -3.91 6.75 -7.16
CA VAL A 45 -4.57 6.80 -8.47
C VAL A 45 -3.59 6.45 -9.59
N GLY A 46 -4.05 5.69 -10.59
CA GLY A 46 -3.24 5.33 -11.74
C GLY A 46 -2.06 4.43 -11.40
N VAL A 47 -2.20 3.54 -10.42
CA VAL A 47 -1.19 2.49 -10.17
C VAL A 47 -1.19 1.41 -11.25
N ASP A 48 -2.27 1.33 -12.03
CA ASP A 48 -2.60 0.29 -13.02
C ASP A 48 -2.56 0.78 -14.48
N ARG A 49 -1.89 1.91 -14.76
CA ARG A 49 -1.68 2.40 -16.13
C ARG A 49 -0.70 1.50 -16.89
N GLU A 50 -0.82 1.48 -18.22
CA GLU A 50 0.01 0.64 -19.11
C GLU A 50 1.52 0.82 -18.91
N GLN A 51 1.97 2.04 -18.60
CA GLN A 51 3.36 2.36 -18.30
C GLN A 51 3.49 2.90 -16.87
N PRO A 52 3.58 2.03 -15.86
CA PRO A 52 3.64 2.45 -14.47
C PRO A 52 5.03 3.01 -14.12
N SER A 53 5.06 4.10 -13.36
CA SER A 53 6.31 4.53 -12.71
C SER A 53 6.75 3.51 -11.66
N ALA A 54 8.03 3.55 -11.23
CA ALA A 54 8.52 2.65 -10.17
C ALA A 54 7.70 2.76 -8.87
N PHE A 55 7.33 3.99 -8.50
CA PHE A 55 6.39 4.24 -7.40
C PHE A 55 5.04 3.54 -7.64
N SER A 56 4.43 3.73 -8.81
CA SER A 56 3.12 3.16 -9.15
C SER A 56 3.16 1.63 -9.13
N ALA A 57 4.20 1.02 -9.72
CA ALA A 57 4.41 -0.41 -9.70
C ALA A 57 4.58 -0.96 -8.28
N SER A 58 5.33 -0.25 -7.42
CA SER A 58 5.52 -0.67 -6.02
C SER A 58 4.22 -0.63 -5.21
N LYS A 59 3.33 0.36 -5.46
CA LYS A 59 2.02 0.45 -4.83
C LYS A 59 1.06 -0.62 -5.36
N LEU A 60 1.06 -0.86 -6.67
CA LEU A 60 0.25 -1.92 -7.28
C LEU A 60 0.63 -3.31 -6.73
N ALA A 61 1.91 -3.56 -6.48
CA ALA A 61 2.34 -4.80 -5.84
C ALA A 61 1.77 -4.98 -4.42
N GLY A 62 1.64 -3.88 -3.66
CA GLY A 62 0.96 -3.86 -2.37
C GLY A 62 -0.55 -4.14 -2.47
N ASP A 63 -1.21 -3.55 -3.48
CA ASP A 63 -2.62 -3.80 -3.78
C ASP A 63 -2.86 -5.29 -4.04
N HIS A 64 -2.07 -5.90 -4.94
CA HIS A 64 -2.18 -7.32 -5.25
C HIS A 64 -1.93 -8.20 -4.02
N ALA A 65 -0.92 -7.88 -3.22
CA ALA A 65 -0.62 -8.63 -2.00
C ALA A 65 -1.77 -8.62 -0.98
N LEU A 66 -2.62 -7.58 -0.97
CA LEU A 66 -3.85 -7.54 -0.17
C LEU A 66 -5.00 -8.28 -0.84
N MET A 67 -5.16 -8.11 -2.15
CA MET A 67 -6.23 -8.75 -2.94
C MET A 67 -6.15 -10.28 -2.91
N GLU A 68 -4.96 -10.84 -2.75
CA GLU A 68 -4.71 -12.28 -2.64
C GLU A 68 -5.07 -12.89 -1.26
N ARG A 69 -5.50 -12.07 -0.29
CA ARG A 69 -5.74 -12.48 1.11
C ARG A 69 -7.22 -12.71 1.41
N ASP A 70 -7.50 -13.62 2.33
CA ASP A 70 -8.85 -13.82 2.89
C ASP A 70 -9.14 -12.80 4.01
N LEU A 71 -9.08 -11.52 3.64
CA LEU A 71 -9.37 -10.39 4.53
C LEU A 71 -10.55 -9.59 3.97
N ASN A 72 -11.32 -8.97 4.85
CA ASN A 72 -12.30 -7.96 4.46
C ASN A 72 -11.55 -6.64 4.19
N TRP A 73 -11.10 -6.46 2.96
CA TRP A 73 -10.25 -5.34 2.58
C TRP A 73 -10.98 -4.25 1.78
N LEU A 74 -10.46 -3.03 1.88
CA LEU A 74 -10.78 -1.89 1.03
C LEU A 74 -9.49 -1.20 0.61
N ILE A 75 -9.28 -1.02 -0.70
CA ILE A 75 -8.14 -0.27 -1.24
C ILE A 75 -8.62 1.10 -1.71
N LEU A 76 -8.09 2.16 -1.12
CA LEU A 76 -8.34 3.53 -1.52
C LEU A 76 -7.21 3.99 -2.45
N ARG A 77 -7.57 4.51 -3.63
CA ARG A 77 -6.63 5.04 -4.64
C ARG A 77 -6.84 6.53 -4.84
N PRO A 78 -6.51 7.37 -3.83
CA PRO A 78 -6.68 8.82 -3.97
C PRO A 78 -5.74 9.40 -5.02
N SER A 79 -6.10 10.58 -5.53
CA SER A 79 -5.17 11.46 -6.23
C SER A 79 -4.22 12.15 -5.23
N VAL A 80 -3.68 13.31 -5.58
CA VAL A 80 -2.96 14.15 -4.62
C VAL A 80 -3.93 14.58 -3.51
N VAL A 81 -3.54 14.33 -2.26
CA VAL A 81 -4.26 14.79 -1.06
C VAL A 81 -3.58 16.08 -0.58
N LEU A 82 -4.35 17.16 -0.50
CA LEU A 82 -3.89 18.46 -0.03
C LEU A 82 -4.41 18.72 1.37
N GLY A 83 -3.56 19.26 2.25
CA GLY A 83 -3.90 19.55 3.64
C GLY A 83 -2.94 20.55 4.25
N ARG A 84 -3.28 21.04 5.46
CA ARG A 84 -2.33 21.83 6.26
C ARG A 84 -1.17 20.92 6.70
N PRO A 85 0.06 21.46 6.83
CA PRO A 85 1.15 20.72 7.46
C PRO A 85 0.70 20.21 8.84
N ALA A 86 1.02 18.96 9.15
CA ALA A 86 0.76 18.35 10.45
C ALA A 86 1.75 18.86 11.49
#